data_AF-A0A1L8SXS9-F1
#
_entry.id   AF-A0A1L8SXS9-F1
#
_cell.length_a   1.000
_cell.length_b   1.000
_cell.length_c   1.000
_cell.angle_alpha   90.00
_cell.angle_beta   90.00
_cell.angle_gamma   90.00
#
_symmetry.space_group_name_H-M   'P 1'
#
loop_
_entity.id
_entity.type
_entity.pdbx_description
1 polymer ?
#
loop_
_entity_poly.entity_id
_entity_poly.type
_entity_poly.pdbx_seq_one_letter_code
_entity_poly.pdbx_strand_id
1 'polypeptide(L)'
;MKDCLFLQKYCEDPQQLFQQFLTEGLEPIVPYSCMLCGRCTVVCPLQLKLDEAFLAMRRDLIKEGLPLKQLRSVQVHQKLSTSKFFTAVNRGDDL
;
A
#
# COMPACT_ATOMS: atom_id res chain seq x y z
N MET A 1 16.46 -11.59 -1.23
CA MET A 1 16.56 -10.98 0.14
C MET A 1 16.07 -11.96 1.21
N LYS A 2 16.90 -12.39 2.18
CA LYS A 2 16.51 -13.47 3.13
C LYS A 2 15.55 -13.04 4.24
N ASP A 3 15.50 -11.76 4.60
CA ASP A 3 14.69 -11.26 5.73
C ASP A 3 13.26 -10.81 5.38
N CYS A 4 12.81 -10.95 4.12
CA CYS A 4 11.50 -10.47 3.71
C CYS A 4 10.82 -11.42 2.71
N LEU A 5 9.74 -12.08 3.13
CA LEU A 5 8.97 -13.00 2.28
C LEU A 5 8.40 -12.33 1.03
N PHE A 6 7.96 -11.07 1.16
CA PHE A 6 7.48 -10.29 0.01
C PHE A 6 8.58 -10.10 -1.04
N LEU A 7 9.77 -9.66 -0.63
CA LEU A 7 10.89 -9.45 -1.56
C LEU A 7 11.41 -10.78 -2.11
N GLN A 8 11.37 -11.87 -1.36
CA GLN A 8 11.70 -13.21 -1.90
C GLN A 8 10.76 -13.63 -3.03
N LYS A 9 9.49 -13.28 -2.92
CA LYS A 9 8.47 -13.70 -3.89
C LYS A 9 8.42 -12.83 -5.14
N TYR A 10 8.62 -11.53 -4.99
CA TYR A 10 8.36 -10.55 -6.06
C TYR A 10 9.60 -9.77 -6.52
N CYS A 11 10.76 -9.97 -5.89
CA CYS A 11 11.95 -9.15 -6.11
C CYS A 11 13.23 -9.99 -6.09
N GLU A 12 13.69 -10.42 -7.26
CA GLU A 12 15.03 -11.01 -7.40
C GLU A 12 16.10 -9.91 -7.26
N ASP A 13 15.95 -8.84 -8.04
CA ASP A 13 16.78 -7.65 -8.01
C ASP A 13 15.94 -6.37 -7.82
N PRO A 14 16.21 -5.54 -6.79
CA PRO A 14 15.49 -4.29 -6.59
C PRO A 14 15.56 -3.34 -7.78
N GLN A 15 16.73 -3.18 -8.41
CA GLN A 15 16.89 -2.22 -9.49
C GLN A 15 16.00 -2.59 -10.68
N GLN A 16 15.98 -3.86 -11.07
CA GLN A 16 15.08 -4.36 -12.10
C GLN A 16 13.60 -4.15 -11.76
N LEU A 17 13.17 -4.43 -10.53
CA LEU A 17 11.77 -4.25 -10.14
C LEU A 17 11.32 -2.78 -10.26
N PHE A 18 12.13 -1.84 -9.80
CA PHE A 18 11.80 -0.42 -9.91
C PHE A 18 11.89 0.08 -11.35
N GLN A 19 12.84 -0.44 -12.13
CA GLN A 19 12.91 -0.11 -13.56
C GLN A 19 11.67 -0.60 -14.31
N GLN A 20 11.21 -1.83 -14.05
CA GLN A 20 9.99 -2.39 -14.62
C GLN A 20 8.77 -1.54 -14.27
N PHE A 21 8.65 -1.10 -13.01
CA PHE A 21 7.56 -0.22 -12.61
C PHE A 21 7.53 1.09 -13.42
N LEU A 22 8.70 1.68 -13.70
CA LEU A 22 8.78 2.94 -14.45
C LEU A 22 8.49 2.77 -15.95
N THR A 23 8.75 1.60 -16.52
CA THR A 23 8.59 1.36 -17.98
C THR A 23 7.26 0.73 -18.33
N GLU A 24 6.82 -0.27 -17.58
CA GLU A 24 5.68 -1.13 -17.89
C GLU A 24 4.58 -1.07 -16.83
N GLY A 25 4.89 -0.51 -15.65
CA GLY A 25 4.05 -0.61 -14.48
C GLY A 25 4.19 -1.96 -13.76
N LEU A 26 3.45 -2.13 -12.67
CA LEU A 26 3.37 -3.38 -11.93
C LEU A 26 1.92 -3.73 -11.64
N GLU A 27 1.62 -5.03 -11.54
CA GLU A 27 0.34 -5.45 -11.00
C GLU A 27 0.13 -4.85 -9.60
N PRO A 28 -1.03 -4.24 -9.30
CA PRO A 28 -1.28 -3.60 -8.01
C PRO A 28 -1.03 -4.50 -6.80
N ILE A 29 -1.21 -5.81 -6.93
CA ILE A 29 -0.96 -6.73 -5.83
C ILE A 29 0.49 -6.71 -5.34
N VAL A 30 1.45 -6.37 -6.21
CA VAL A 30 2.89 -6.33 -5.89
C VAL A 30 3.20 -5.25 -4.85
N PRO A 31 2.98 -3.94 -5.10
CA PRO A 31 3.27 -2.92 -4.10
C PRO A 31 2.42 -3.07 -2.84
N TYR A 32 1.19 -3.61 -2.93
CA TYR A 32 0.32 -3.87 -1.79
C TYR A 32 0.71 -5.10 -0.94
N SER A 33 1.53 -6.01 -1.47
CA SER A 33 2.04 -7.17 -0.72
C SER A 33 3.14 -6.82 0.29
N CYS A 34 3.76 -5.63 0.18
CA CYS A 34 4.68 -5.15 1.19
C CYS A 34 3.97 -4.91 2.54
N MET A 35 4.60 -5.15 3.69
CA MET A 35 3.97 -4.86 4.99
C MET A 35 4.41 -3.52 5.59
N LEU A 36 5.23 -2.75 4.86
CA LEU A 36 5.78 -1.46 5.31
C LEU A 36 6.50 -1.56 6.67
N CYS A 37 7.17 -2.68 6.94
CA CYS A 37 7.81 -2.95 8.23
C CYS A 37 9.20 -2.30 8.38
N GLY A 38 9.74 -1.67 7.34
CA GLY A 38 11.05 -1.00 7.35
C GLY A 38 12.28 -1.93 7.45
N ARG A 39 12.09 -3.25 7.61
CA ARG A 39 13.22 -4.21 7.77
C ARG A 39 14.18 -4.18 6.59
N CYS A 40 13.68 -3.95 5.37
CA CYS A 40 14.49 -3.83 4.16
C CYS A 40 15.55 -2.72 4.26
N THR A 41 15.21 -1.58 4.86
CA THR A 41 16.15 -0.46 5.05
C THR A 41 17.22 -0.78 6.08
N VAL A 42 16.85 -1.46 7.16
CA VAL A 42 17.80 -1.86 8.23
C VAL A 42 18.87 -2.83 7.72
N VAL A 43 18.48 -3.77 6.85
CA VAL A 43 19.41 -4.79 6.32
C VAL A 43 20.16 -4.34 5.07
N CYS A 44 19.74 -3.24 4.44
CA CYS A 44 20.35 -2.75 3.21
C CYS A 44 21.63 -1.96 3.54
N PRO A 45 22.80 -2.34 2.98
CA PRO A 45 24.04 -1.58 3.21
C PRO A 45 23.99 -0.16 2.67
N LEU A 46 23.15 0.07 1.65
CA LEU A 46 22.92 1.39 1.03
C LEU A 46 21.77 2.15 1.70
N GLN A 47 21.13 1.58 2.73
CA GLN A 47 19.99 2.17 3.45
C GLN A 47 18.85 2.63 2.52
N LEU A 48 18.59 1.86 1.46
CA LEU A 48 17.48 2.15 0.56
C LEU A 48 16.15 1.99 1.28
N LYS A 49 15.26 2.96 1.07
CA LYS A 49 13.95 3.04 1.71
C LYS A 49 12.86 2.40 0.85
N LEU A 50 12.97 1.09 0.66
CA LEU A 50 12.07 0.36 -0.24
C LEU A 50 10.62 0.40 0.23
N ASP A 51 10.38 0.34 1.54
CA ASP A 51 9.07 0.50 2.14
C ASP A 51 8.42 1.86 1.82
N GLU A 52 9.17 2.96 1.92
CA GLU A 52 8.70 4.28 1.51
C GLU A 52 8.38 4.32 0.00
N ALA A 53 9.20 3.67 -0.83
CA ALA A 53 8.94 3.57 -2.27
C ALA A 53 7.65 2.77 -2.57
N PHE A 54 7.44 1.61 -1.94
CA PHE A 54 6.20 0.84 -2.10
C PHE A 54 4.98 1.61 -1.58
N LEU A 55 5.13 2.40 -0.52
CA LEU A 55 4.06 3.28 -0.03
C LEU A 55 3.71 4.36 -1.05
N ALA A 56 4.71 4.97 -1.70
CA ALA A 56 4.49 5.94 -2.77
C ALA A 56 3.73 5.29 -3.95
N MET A 57 4.16 4.11 -4.40
CA MET A 57 3.48 3.36 -5.47
C MET A 57 2.01 3.09 -5.13
N ARG A 58 1.69 2.68 -3.88
CA ARG A 58 0.30 2.50 -3.46
C ARG A 58 -0.52 3.77 -3.57
N ARG A 59 0.06 4.92 -3.20
CA ARG A 59 -0.61 6.22 -3.27
C ARG A 59 -0.88 6.62 -4.72
N ASP A 60 0.07 6.38 -5.61
CA ASP A 60 -0.09 6.69 -7.02
C ASP A 60 -1.17 5.81 -7.66
N LEU A 61 -1.16 4.51 -7.37
CA LEU A 61 -2.23 3.62 -7.82
C LEU A 61 -3.62 4.01 -7.29
N ILE A 62 -3.71 4.62 -6.09
CA ILE A 62 -4.98 5.14 -5.55
C ILE A 62 -5.44 6.41 -6.27
N LYS A 63 -4.51 7.29 -6.66
CA LYS A 63 -4.83 8.49 -7.45
C LYS A 63 -5.37 8.11 -8.84
N GLU A 64 -4.87 7.01 -9.40
CA GLU A 64 -5.33 6.46 -10.68
C GLU A 64 -6.66 5.70 -10.59
N GLY A 65 -7.15 5.40 -9.38
CA GLY A 65 -8.41 4.70 -9.13
C GLY A 65 -8.34 3.78 -7.92
N LEU A 66 -9.30 2.85 -7.74
CA LEU A 66 -9.13 1.78 -6.76
C LEU A 66 -8.54 0.54 -7.47
N PRO A 67 -7.22 0.32 -7.40
CA PRO A 67 -6.54 -0.65 -8.26
C PRO A 67 -6.74 -2.10 -7.77
N LEU A 68 -7.04 -2.27 -6.47
CA LEU A 68 -7.30 -3.56 -5.84
C LEU A 68 -8.78 -3.74 -5.56
N LYS A 69 -9.41 -4.66 -6.29
CA LYS A 69 -10.81 -5.03 -6.10
C LYS A 69 -11.10 -5.49 -4.66
N GLN A 70 -10.13 -6.09 -3.99
CA GLN A 70 -10.24 -6.56 -2.61
C GLN A 70 -10.40 -5.41 -1.59
N LEU A 71 -9.98 -4.18 -1.92
CA LEU A 71 -10.15 -3.01 -1.05
C LEU A 71 -11.55 -2.40 -1.12
N ARG A 72 -12.42 -2.89 -2.00
CA ARG A 72 -13.78 -2.35 -2.15
C ARG A 72 -14.60 -2.47 -0.87
N SER A 73 -14.43 -3.57 -0.12
CA SER A 73 -15.08 -3.76 1.18
C SER A 73 -14.65 -2.71 2.20
N VAL A 74 -13.35 -2.36 2.21
CA VAL A 74 -12.80 -1.31 3.08
C VAL A 74 -13.40 0.05 2.74
N GLN A 75 -13.53 0.38 1.45
CA GLN A 75 -14.17 1.63 1.03
C GLN A 75 -15.65 1.70 1.44
N VAL A 76 -16.38 0.61 1.23
CA VAL A 76 -17.79 0.52 1.65
C VAL A 76 -17.89 0.67 3.17
N HIS A 77 -17.06 -0.04 3.92
CA HIS A 77 -17.00 0.09 5.37
C HIS A 77 -16.71 1.53 5.78
N GLN A 78 -15.67 2.18 5.27
CA GLN A 78 -15.32 3.57 5.61
C GLN A 78 -16.44 4.56 5.27
N LYS A 79 -17.15 4.36 4.15
CA LYS A 79 -18.27 5.21 3.75
C LYS A 79 -19.49 5.02 4.67
N LEU A 80 -19.79 3.77 5.05
CA LEU A 80 -20.95 3.45 5.86
C LEU A 80 -20.70 3.72 7.36
N SER A 81 -19.50 3.44 7.86
CA SER A 81 -19.14 3.53 9.28
C SER A 81 -19.21 4.95 9.83
N THR A 82 -19.18 5.98 8.96
CA THR A 82 -19.34 7.39 9.34
C THR A 82 -20.73 7.95 9.03
N SER A 83 -21.66 7.11 8.55
CA SER A 83 -23.03 7.51 8.26
C SER A 83 -23.86 7.57 9.54
N LYS A 84 -24.94 8.37 9.53
CA LYS A 84 -25.85 8.53 10.67
C LYS A 84 -26.51 7.21 11.11
N PHE A 85 -26.69 6.25 10.18
CA PHE A 85 -27.28 4.94 10.49
C PHE A 85 -26.34 4.01 11.25
N PHE A 86 -25.02 4.14 11.06
CA PHE A 86 -24.02 3.24 11.64
C PHE A 86 -23.09 3.94 12.65
N THR A 87 -23.36 5.22 12.98
CA THR A 87 -22.56 6.01 13.91
C THR A 87 -23.42 6.44 15.10
N ALA A 88 -23.06 6.02 16.32
CA ALA A 88 -23.74 6.42 17.56
C ALA A 88 -23.26 7.78 18.11
N VAL A 89 -22.37 8.47 17.39
CA VAL A 89 -21.88 9.80 17.79
C VAL A 89 -23.04 10.77 17.69
N ASN A 90 -23.60 11.11 18.85
CA ASN A 90 -24.55 12.20 19.01
C ASN A 90 -23.78 13.50 18.77
N ARG A 91 -23.77 13.99 17.52
CA ARG A 91 -23.42 15.38 17.23
C ARG A 91 -24.59 16.17 17.80
N GLY A 92 -24.54 16.48 19.11
CA GLY A 92 -25.61 17.22 19.79
C GLY A 92 -26.04 18.37 18.89
N ASP A 93 -27.34 18.43 18.60
CA ASP A 93 -27.90 19.42 17.69
C ASP A 93 -27.36 20.80 18.09
N ASP A 94 -26.81 21.52 17.11
CA ASP A 94 -26.23 22.84 17.29
C ASP A 94 -27.22 23.74 18.05
N LEU A 95 -26.84 24.14 19.28
CA LEU A 95 -27.53 25.14 20.11
C LEU A 95 -27.53 26.51 19.42
#